data_AF-A0A9N9TYL1-F1
#
_entry.id   AF-A0A9N9TYL1-F1
#
_cell.length_a   1.000
_cell.length_b   1.000
_cell.length_c   1.000
_cell.angle_alpha   90.00
_cell.angle_beta   90.00
_cell.angle_gamma   90.00
#
_symmetry.space_group_name_H-M   'P 1'
#
loop_
_entity.id
_entity.type
_entity.pdbx_description
1 polymer ?
#
loop_
_entity_poly.entity_id
_entity_poly.type
_entity_poly.pdbx_seq_one_letter_code
_entity_poly.pdbx_strand_id
1 'polypeptide(L)'
;MDPESFKEQFIVGDYIVIELTSDDIFEGEIADLASSRIDLKNPKQHNNDNELSGIYTFYRNEIVSIKKFKNEVKEKASDSLLSQLEVNFSGLEIVESEYDRLKDMTRDFVYIENADSRYFDAVNVISKAETIGVAGLGIEKCRGGSIKLLAICTWDQVYLFDFINVKQKKFYAELKEVFEAECTCKVIHEAGPLLDILYRGYDVFVKNVFDTQVVDLIIKKKETGKIPVSLQSVSDLLTDYLKFPSPYLEKAMATTINKWSERPLSTRRRTYASQLVAYLITLKEHMQRVLFGEIYEAIEKVHDFYFYLDGYNFEKSWQDKLVPKQIQNLIPNLRRNPIERDTIVKTMSPTPSLVDNPQ
;
A
#
# COMPACT_ATOMS: atom_id res chain seq x y z
N MET A 1 -50.26 30.02 -26.30
CA MET A 1 -49.28 29.18 -27.02
C MET A 1 -49.10 27.96 -26.16
N ASP A 2 -49.31 26.77 -26.74
CA ASP A 2 -49.29 25.50 -26.02
C ASP A 2 -47.99 25.35 -25.23
N PRO A 3 -48.03 25.23 -23.89
CA PRO A 3 -46.82 25.20 -23.10
C PRO A 3 -46.36 23.72 -23.05
N GLU A 4 -45.23 23.43 -23.69
CA GLU A 4 -44.60 22.09 -23.81
C GLU A 4 -44.74 21.24 -22.54
N SER A 5 -45.17 19.99 -22.68
CA SER A 5 -45.43 19.08 -21.56
C SER A 5 -44.18 18.91 -20.69
N PHE A 6 -44.30 18.82 -19.35
CA PHE A 6 -43.13 18.55 -18.50
C PHE A 6 -42.38 17.28 -18.90
N LYS A 7 -43.10 16.30 -19.48
CA LYS A 7 -42.53 15.06 -20.05
C LYS A 7 -41.57 15.29 -21.22
N GLU A 8 -41.68 16.43 -21.91
CA GLU A 8 -40.83 16.77 -23.05
C GLU A 8 -39.53 17.46 -22.61
N GLN A 9 -39.49 18.01 -21.39
CA GLN A 9 -38.38 18.84 -20.90
C GLN A 9 -37.58 18.20 -19.77
N PHE A 10 -38.19 17.31 -18.97
CA PHE A 10 -37.57 16.74 -17.77
C PHE A 10 -37.80 15.24 -17.67
N ILE A 11 -36.90 14.56 -16.98
CA ILE A 11 -37.01 13.13 -16.67
C ILE A 11 -36.96 12.90 -15.15
N VAL A 12 -37.50 11.77 -14.69
CA VAL A 12 -37.39 11.33 -13.29
C VAL A 12 -35.90 11.22 -12.94
N GLY A 13 -35.50 11.77 -11.78
CA GLY A 13 -34.10 11.87 -11.34
C GLY A 13 -33.41 13.20 -11.66
N ASP A 14 -34.02 14.09 -12.46
CA ASP A 14 -33.48 15.44 -12.66
C ASP A 14 -33.54 16.23 -11.35
N TYR A 15 -32.45 16.92 -11.01
CA TYR A 15 -32.45 17.91 -9.92
C TYR A 15 -32.89 19.27 -10.47
N ILE A 16 -33.95 19.83 -9.91
CA ILE A 16 -34.54 21.07 -10.42
C ILE A 16 -34.76 22.07 -9.30
N VAL A 17 -34.74 23.35 -9.68
CA VAL A 17 -35.19 24.46 -8.85
C VAL A 17 -36.49 24.98 -9.46
N ILE A 18 -37.54 25.02 -8.65
CA ILE A 18 -38.87 25.49 -9.01
C ILE A 18 -39.15 26.78 -8.24
N GLU A 19 -39.59 27.81 -8.95
CA GLU A 19 -40.12 29.05 -8.39
C GLU A 19 -41.63 29.05 -8.57
N LEU A 20 -42.37 29.25 -7.48
CA LEU A 20 -43.82 29.30 -7.47
C LEU A 20 -44.36 30.72 -7.61
N THR A 21 -45.64 30.83 -7.95
CA THR A 21 -46.38 32.10 -8.00
C THR A 21 -46.52 32.77 -6.62
N SER A 22 -46.29 32.02 -5.54
CA SER A 22 -46.21 32.52 -4.16
C SER A 22 -44.85 33.13 -3.80
N ASP A 23 -43.92 33.23 -4.76
CA ASP A 23 -42.50 33.55 -4.56
C ASP A 23 -41.73 32.49 -3.74
N ASP A 24 -42.32 31.31 -3.47
CA ASP A 24 -41.60 30.21 -2.84
C ASP A 24 -40.65 29.52 -3.83
N ILE A 25 -39.43 29.21 -3.35
CA ILE A 25 -38.41 28.53 -4.13
C ILE A 25 -38.13 27.16 -3.50
N PHE A 26 -38.31 26.11 -4.30
CA PHE A 26 -38.03 24.73 -3.92
C PHE A 26 -36.91 24.17 -4.79
N GLU A 27 -35.97 23.44 -4.17
CA GLU A 27 -34.99 22.62 -4.88
C GLU A 27 -35.17 21.15 -4.52
N GLY A 28 -35.07 20.25 -5.49
CA GLY A 28 -35.22 18.82 -5.23
C GLY A 28 -35.08 17.95 -6.45
N GLU A 29 -35.01 16.64 -6.21
CA GLU A 29 -34.96 15.62 -7.27
C GLU A 29 -36.38 15.21 -7.68
N ILE A 30 -36.64 15.12 -8.99
CA ILE A 30 -37.94 14.69 -9.52
C ILE A 30 -38.17 13.21 -9.20
N ALA A 31 -39.19 12.93 -8.40
CA ALA A 31 -39.66 11.60 -8.02
C ALA A 31 -40.66 11.00 -9.01
N ASP A 32 -41.57 11.83 -9.53
CA ASP A 32 -42.56 11.47 -10.56
C ASP A 32 -42.92 12.71 -11.37
N LEU A 33 -43.42 12.52 -12.60
CA LEU A 33 -43.79 13.59 -13.50
C LEU A 33 -45.00 13.23 -14.38
N ALA A 34 -45.95 14.16 -14.48
CA ALA A 34 -47.06 14.10 -15.43
C ALA A 34 -47.05 15.33 -16.34
N SER A 35 -47.94 15.39 -17.32
CA SER A 35 -47.99 16.52 -18.26
C SER A 35 -48.25 17.88 -17.58
N SER A 36 -48.83 17.88 -16.38
CA SER A 36 -49.22 19.09 -15.63
C SER A 36 -48.79 19.11 -14.15
N ARG A 37 -47.99 18.14 -13.68
CA ARG A 37 -47.46 18.10 -12.30
C ARG A 37 -46.04 17.56 -12.25
N ILE A 38 -45.30 17.97 -11.23
CA ILE A 38 -43.98 17.46 -10.89
C ILE A 38 -43.97 17.12 -9.40
N ASP A 39 -43.53 15.91 -9.07
CA ASP A 39 -43.38 15.46 -7.69
C ASP A 39 -41.89 15.51 -7.33
N LEU A 40 -41.51 16.25 -6.28
CA LEU A 40 -40.14 16.31 -5.76
C LEU A 40 -39.98 15.45 -4.50
N LYS A 41 -38.85 14.77 -4.39
CA LYS A 41 -38.45 14.01 -3.20
C LYS A 41 -37.63 14.90 -2.26
N ASN A 42 -38.07 14.99 -1.01
CA ASN A 42 -37.45 15.76 0.08
C ASN A 42 -37.01 17.16 -0.39
N PRO A 43 -37.89 17.97 -1.00
CA PRO A 43 -37.49 19.24 -1.54
C PRO A 43 -37.06 20.18 -0.42
N LYS A 44 -36.04 20.99 -0.67
CA LYS A 44 -35.62 22.04 0.24
C LYS A 44 -36.25 23.36 -0.18
N GLN A 45 -36.91 24.03 0.76
CA GLN A 45 -37.44 25.37 0.57
C GLN A 45 -36.37 26.39 0.94
N HIS A 46 -36.07 27.36 0.06
CA HIS A 46 -35.03 28.35 0.33
C HIS A 46 -35.53 29.56 1.11
N ASN A 47 -36.83 29.83 1.04
CA ASN A 47 -37.43 31.03 1.63
C ASN A 47 -38.02 30.78 3.03
N ASN A 48 -37.86 29.56 3.57
CA ASN A 48 -38.30 29.18 4.90
C ASN A 48 -37.43 28.03 5.45
N ASP A 49 -37.14 28.02 6.75
CA ASP A 49 -36.32 27.00 7.43
C ASP A 49 -37.09 25.70 7.72
N ASN A 50 -38.09 25.37 6.90
CA ASN A 50 -38.86 24.14 7.08
C ASN A 50 -38.04 22.93 6.60
N GLU A 51 -37.82 21.97 7.50
CA GLU A 51 -37.31 20.64 7.13
C GLU A 51 -38.44 19.82 6.50
N LEU A 52 -38.52 19.83 5.17
CA LEU A 52 -39.50 19.05 4.43
C LEU A 52 -38.96 17.64 4.17
N SER A 53 -39.75 16.63 4.54
CA SER A 53 -39.48 15.22 4.26
C SER A 53 -40.66 14.58 3.54
N GLY A 54 -40.40 13.67 2.60
CA GLY A 54 -41.42 12.99 1.80
C GLY A 54 -41.51 13.50 0.37
N ILE A 55 -42.64 13.21 -0.30
CA ILE A 55 -42.90 13.62 -1.68
C ILE A 55 -43.83 14.82 -1.68
N TYR A 56 -43.49 15.85 -2.45
CA TYR A 56 -44.29 17.06 -2.61
C TYR A 56 -44.63 17.26 -4.08
N THR A 57 -45.92 17.47 -4.36
CA THR A 57 -46.44 17.69 -5.71
C THR A 57 -46.58 19.17 -5.99
N PHE A 58 -46.09 19.61 -7.15
CA PHE A 58 -46.20 20.97 -7.66
C PHE A 58 -46.95 20.94 -8.99
N TYR A 59 -48.00 21.75 -9.13
CA TYR A 59 -48.79 21.79 -10.36
C TYR A 59 -48.33 22.91 -11.30
N ARG A 60 -48.47 22.69 -12.61
CA ARG A 60 -47.99 23.61 -13.64
C ARG A 60 -48.49 25.06 -13.49
N ASN A 61 -49.73 25.23 -13.04
CA ASN A 61 -50.35 26.54 -12.83
C ASN A 61 -49.76 27.32 -11.66
N GLU A 62 -49.05 26.65 -10.75
CA GLU A 62 -48.42 27.25 -9.58
C GLU A 62 -46.96 27.62 -9.85
N ILE A 63 -46.39 27.17 -10.97
CA ILE A 63 -44.96 27.29 -11.27
C ILE A 63 -44.71 28.46 -12.22
N VAL A 64 -43.89 29.41 -11.77
CA VAL A 64 -43.42 30.58 -12.55
C VAL A 64 -42.23 30.20 -13.40
N SER A 65 -41.24 29.51 -12.81
CA SER A 65 -40.03 29.10 -13.51
C SER A 65 -39.52 27.75 -13.00
N ILE A 66 -38.93 26.98 -13.92
CA ILE A 66 -38.24 25.73 -13.61
C ILE A 66 -36.86 25.80 -14.24
N LYS A 67 -35.84 25.58 -13.44
CA LYS A 67 -34.45 25.47 -13.91
C LYS A 67 -33.92 24.10 -13.55
N LYS A 68 -33.46 23.37 -14.58
CA LYS A 68 -32.70 22.14 -14.37
C LYS A 68 -31.34 22.51 -13.81
N PHE A 69 -31.06 22.04 -12.60
CA PHE A 69 -29.72 22.12 -12.05
C PHE A 69 -28.96 20.93 -12.62
N LYS A 70 -27.98 21.18 -13.48
CA LYS A 70 -26.93 20.17 -13.66
C LYS A 70 -26.24 20.10 -12.31
N ASN A 71 -26.32 18.96 -11.63
CA ASN A 71 -25.28 18.63 -10.67
C ASN A 71 -23.99 18.57 -11.47
N GLU A 72 -23.32 19.72 -11.59
CA GLU A 72 -21.87 19.72 -11.54
C GLU A 72 -21.56 19.14 -10.16
N VAL A 73 -21.47 17.81 -10.10
CA VAL A 73 -20.43 17.20 -9.30
C VAL A 73 -19.22 18.06 -9.59
N LYS A 74 -18.79 18.87 -8.61
CA LYS A 74 -17.67 19.78 -8.78
C LYS A 74 -16.61 19.00 -9.54
N GLU A 75 -16.35 19.39 -10.79
CA GLU A 75 -15.22 18.84 -11.52
C GLU A 75 -14.01 19.19 -10.65
N LYS A 76 -13.53 18.22 -9.89
CA LYS A 76 -12.14 18.21 -9.51
C LYS A 76 -11.39 18.00 -10.82
N ALA A 77 -11.10 19.10 -11.51
CA ALA A 77 -10.06 19.22 -12.54
C ALA A 77 -9.77 17.90 -13.28
N SER A 78 -10.77 17.29 -13.92
CA SER A 78 -10.66 15.91 -14.39
C SER A 78 -10.00 15.80 -15.76
N ASP A 79 -9.90 16.89 -16.52
CA ASP A 79 -9.19 16.87 -17.82
C ASP A 79 -7.68 17.14 -17.72
N SER A 80 -7.17 17.52 -16.53
CA SER A 80 -5.73 17.66 -16.29
C SER A 80 -5.11 16.49 -15.52
N LEU A 81 -5.91 15.65 -14.84
CA LEU A 81 -5.40 14.51 -14.05
C LEU A 81 -5.54 13.18 -14.80
N LEU A 82 -6.58 12.98 -15.62
CA LEU A 82 -6.76 11.72 -16.33
C LEU A 82 -5.77 11.54 -17.50
N SER A 83 -5.24 12.62 -18.07
CA SER A 83 -4.10 12.57 -19.01
C SER A 83 -2.74 12.43 -18.31
N GLN A 84 -2.68 12.61 -16.99
CA GLN A 84 -1.51 12.31 -16.15
C GLN A 84 -1.60 10.92 -15.50
N LEU A 85 -2.76 10.26 -15.59
CA LEU A 85 -3.05 8.91 -15.10
C LEU A 85 -3.13 7.89 -16.25
N GLU A 86 -2.30 8.04 -17.28
CA GLU A 86 -1.66 6.82 -17.79
C GLU A 86 -0.98 6.21 -16.58
N VAL A 87 -1.61 5.21 -15.95
CA VAL A 87 -1.07 4.54 -14.77
C VAL A 87 0.11 3.68 -15.20
N ASN A 88 1.20 4.36 -15.52
CA ASN A 88 2.54 3.89 -15.35
C ASN A 88 2.72 3.72 -13.84
N PHE A 89 2.40 2.53 -13.33
CA PHE A 89 2.86 2.09 -12.00
C PHE A 89 4.41 2.15 -11.86
N SER A 90 5.13 2.49 -12.94
CA SER A 90 6.55 2.79 -13.01
C SER A 90 6.94 4.14 -12.39
N GLY A 91 6.36 4.54 -11.26
CA GLY A 91 6.96 5.62 -10.46
C GLY A 91 6.07 6.36 -9.50
N LEU A 92 5.64 5.70 -8.43
CA LEU A 92 5.21 6.40 -7.22
C LEU A 92 6.43 7.12 -6.64
N GLU A 93 6.51 8.42 -6.87
CA GLU A 93 7.50 9.28 -6.22
C GLU A 93 7.08 9.50 -4.77
N ILE A 94 8.02 9.32 -3.84
CA ILE A 94 7.75 9.61 -2.45
C ILE A 94 7.49 11.11 -2.27
N VAL A 95 6.46 11.45 -1.48
CA VAL A 95 6.17 12.85 -1.17
C VAL A 95 7.30 13.45 -0.31
N GLU A 96 7.51 14.75 -0.44
CA GLU A 96 8.62 15.47 0.21
C GLU A 96 8.66 15.25 1.73
N SER A 97 7.51 15.28 2.40
CA SER A 97 7.42 15.04 3.85
C SER A 97 7.87 13.64 4.27
N GLU A 98 7.61 12.63 3.44
CA GLU A 98 8.05 11.26 3.67
C GLU A 98 9.57 11.14 3.44
N TYR A 99 10.09 11.80 2.40
CA TYR A 99 11.54 11.87 2.15
C TYR A 99 12.30 12.50 3.33
N ASP A 100 11.81 13.63 3.84
CA ASP A 100 12.42 14.34 4.96
C ASP A 100 12.37 13.50 6.24
N ARG A 101 11.23 12.87 6.53
CA ARG A 101 11.08 11.93 7.65
C ARG A 101 12.12 10.81 7.58
N LEU A 102 12.25 10.16 6.43
CA LEU A 102 13.21 9.07 6.21
C LEU A 102 14.65 9.57 6.35
N LYS A 103 14.96 10.76 5.85
CA LYS A 103 16.29 11.37 5.95
C LYS A 103 16.65 11.72 7.38
N ASP A 104 15.71 12.25 8.16
CA ASP A 104 15.91 12.56 9.57
C ASP A 104 16.15 11.30 10.38
N MET A 105 15.40 10.23 10.12
CA MET A 105 15.65 8.90 10.71
C MET A 105 17.08 8.38 10.46
N THR A 106 17.71 8.72 9.33
CA THR A 106 19.10 8.29 9.08
C THR A 106 20.13 9.01 9.94
N ARG A 107 19.76 10.15 10.53
CA ARG A 107 20.62 11.02 11.33
C ARG A 107 20.33 10.88 12.82
N ASP A 108 19.06 10.69 13.17
CA ASP A 108 18.58 10.54 14.54
C ASP A 108 18.36 9.06 14.88
N PHE A 109 19.44 8.30 14.97
CA PHE A 109 19.40 6.87 15.33
C PHE A 109 19.74 6.67 16.81
N VAL A 110 19.18 5.61 17.40
CA VAL A 110 19.49 5.18 18.77
C VAL A 110 20.57 4.09 18.72
N TYR A 111 21.77 4.40 19.21
CA TYR A 111 22.86 3.43 19.33
C TYR A 111 22.83 2.72 20.69
N ILE A 112 22.84 1.38 20.65
CA ILE A 112 22.66 0.50 21.81
C ILE A 112 23.86 -0.42 21.92
N GLU A 113 24.72 -0.17 22.90
CA GLU A 113 25.96 -0.94 23.13
C GLU A 113 25.76 -2.10 24.12
N ASN A 114 24.80 -1.94 25.04
CA ASN A 114 24.56 -2.84 26.16
C ASN A 114 23.05 -3.02 26.36
N ALA A 115 22.66 -4.10 27.05
CA ALA A 115 21.28 -4.33 27.49
C ALA A 115 20.94 -3.51 28.75
N ASP A 116 20.94 -2.17 28.61
CA ASP A 116 20.55 -1.22 29.65
C ASP A 116 19.09 -0.75 29.45
N SER A 117 18.65 0.30 30.16
CA SER A 117 17.28 0.82 30.03
C SER A 117 16.94 1.22 28.58
N ARG A 118 17.90 1.79 27.85
CA ARG A 118 17.71 2.19 26.45
C ARG A 118 17.45 0.99 25.55
N TYR A 119 18.12 -0.12 25.82
CA TYR A 119 17.84 -1.38 25.12
C TYR A 119 16.39 -1.83 25.35
N PHE A 120 15.93 -1.89 26.60
CA PHE A 120 14.57 -2.37 26.90
C PHE A 120 13.50 -1.41 26.35
N ASP A 121 13.73 -0.10 26.41
CA ASP A 121 12.85 0.91 25.82
C ASP A 121 12.74 0.71 24.30
N ALA A 122 13.88 0.51 23.62
CA ALA A 122 13.91 0.25 22.18
C ALA A 122 13.17 -1.04 21.81
N VAL A 123 13.41 -2.14 22.54
CA VAL A 123 12.73 -3.42 22.27
C VAL A 123 11.24 -3.33 22.53
N ASN A 124 10.80 -2.61 23.56
CA ASN A 124 9.38 -2.36 23.82
C ASN A 124 8.72 -1.64 22.64
N VAL A 125 9.36 -0.62 22.05
CA VAL A 125 8.86 0.06 20.85
C VAL A 125 8.83 -0.89 19.65
N ILE A 126 9.94 -1.59 19.39
CA ILE A 126 10.08 -2.54 18.28
C ILE A 126 9.04 -3.66 18.37
N SER A 127 8.79 -4.21 19.56
CA SER A 127 7.84 -5.32 19.78
C SER A 127 6.38 -4.95 19.50
N LYS A 128 6.05 -3.66 19.56
CA LYS A 128 4.72 -3.13 19.26
C LYS A 128 4.53 -2.76 17.79
N ALA A 129 5.61 -2.73 17.01
CA ALA A 129 5.54 -2.41 15.60
C ALA A 129 4.98 -3.61 14.81
N GLU A 130 4.03 -3.32 13.92
CA GLU A 130 3.48 -4.32 12.99
C GLU A 130 4.49 -4.69 11.90
N THR A 131 5.36 -3.75 11.53
CA THR A 131 6.39 -3.93 10.52
C THR A 131 7.69 -3.29 10.98
N ILE A 132 8.80 -4.00 10.80
CA ILE A 132 10.16 -3.52 11.07
C ILE A 132 11.06 -3.78 9.86
N GLY A 133 11.95 -2.84 9.56
CA GLY A 133 13.06 -3.08 8.62
C GLY A 133 14.25 -3.65 9.38
N VAL A 134 14.98 -4.59 8.77
CA VAL A 134 16.16 -5.22 9.40
C VAL A 134 17.32 -5.30 8.42
N ALA A 135 18.51 -4.92 8.88
CA ALA A 135 19.77 -5.14 8.18
C ALA A 135 20.85 -5.66 9.15
N GLY A 136 21.46 -6.79 8.82
CA GLY A 136 22.62 -7.31 9.54
C GLY A 136 23.92 -6.89 8.86
N LEU A 137 24.82 -6.28 9.63
CA LEU A 137 26.06 -5.67 9.11
C LEU A 137 27.30 -6.32 9.72
N GLY A 138 28.37 -6.33 8.94
CA GLY A 138 29.60 -7.06 9.30
C GLY A 138 29.43 -8.58 9.28
N ILE A 139 28.43 -9.08 8.56
CA ILE A 139 28.18 -10.51 8.41
C ILE A 139 29.33 -11.20 7.67
N GLU A 140 29.94 -12.17 8.31
CA GLU A 140 30.80 -13.15 7.65
C GLU A 140 29.89 -14.15 6.90
N LYS A 141 29.99 -14.21 5.56
CA LYS A 141 29.16 -15.08 4.71
C LYS A 141 29.61 -16.56 4.79
N CYS A 142 29.65 -17.11 5.99
CA CYS A 142 29.96 -18.51 6.26
C CYS A 142 29.08 -19.04 7.40
N ARG A 143 28.93 -20.36 7.50
CA ARG A 143 28.04 -21.02 8.48
C ARG A 143 28.44 -20.82 9.95
N GLY A 144 29.61 -20.23 10.21
CA GLY A 144 30.07 -19.83 11.55
C GLY A 144 30.11 -18.32 11.76
N GLY A 145 29.57 -17.53 10.82
CA GLY A 145 29.60 -16.09 10.85
C GLY A 145 28.80 -15.51 12.01
N SER A 146 29.15 -14.28 12.40
CA SER A 146 28.47 -13.52 13.44
C SER A 146 28.05 -12.16 12.91
N ILE A 147 26.98 -11.61 13.49
CA ILE A 147 26.52 -10.26 13.22
C ILE A 147 27.36 -9.31 14.07
N LYS A 148 27.93 -8.24 13.49
CA LYS A 148 28.71 -7.24 14.25
C LYS A 148 27.84 -6.06 14.66
N LEU A 149 26.86 -5.70 13.83
CA LEU A 149 25.88 -4.66 14.10
C LEU A 149 24.54 -5.11 13.49
N LEU A 150 23.47 -5.01 14.28
CA LEU A 150 22.11 -5.26 13.82
C LEU A 150 21.38 -3.92 13.77
N ALA A 151 21.00 -3.48 12.57
CA ALA A 151 20.21 -2.29 12.37
C ALA A 151 18.75 -2.68 12.22
N ILE A 152 17.86 -2.06 12.99
CA ILE A 152 16.42 -2.27 12.94
C ILE A 152 15.76 -0.90 12.81
N CYS A 153 14.83 -0.74 11.88
CA CYS A 153 13.94 0.42 11.87
C CYS A 153 12.51 0.02 12.20
N THR A 154 11.83 0.91 12.89
CA THR A 154 10.36 0.99 12.93
C THR A 154 9.92 2.00 11.90
N TRP A 155 8.63 2.39 11.89
CA TRP A 155 8.18 3.44 11.00
C TRP A 155 8.98 4.72 11.19
N ASP A 156 9.21 5.17 12.42
CA ASP A 156 9.71 6.50 12.76
C ASP A 156 11.12 6.55 13.37
N GLN A 157 11.68 5.41 13.80
CA GLN A 157 12.96 5.38 14.50
C GLN A 157 13.88 4.25 14.01
N VAL A 158 15.17 4.54 13.89
CA VAL A 158 16.23 3.54 13.68
C VAL A 158 16.97 3.22 14.98
N TYR A 159 17.20 1.94 15.21
CA TYR A 159 17.93 1.38 16.34
C TYR A 159 19.13 0.57 15.83
N LEU A 160 20.30 0.85 16.37
CA LEU A 160 21.56 0.20 16.01
C LEU A 160 22.07 -0.58 17.21
N PHE A 161 21.88 -1.89 17.20
CA PHE A 161 22.32 -2.78 18.26
C PHE A 161 23.75 -3.26 17.98
N ASP A 162 24.67 -2.94 18.87
CA ASP A 162 26.06 -3.41 18.82
C ASP A 162 26.14 -4.87 19.27
N PHE A 163 26.43 -5.76 18.32
CA PHE A 163 26.54 -7.19 18.59
C PHE A 163 27.99 -7.62 18.85
N ILE A 164 28.98 -6.74 18.74
CA ILE A 164 30.40 -7.13 18.86
C ILE A 164 30.77 -7.60 20.28
N ASN A 165 30.13 -7.00 21.28
CA ASN A 165 30.37 -7.27 22.70
C ASN A 165 29.35 -8.24 23.30
N VAL A 166 28.48 -8.85 22.47
CA VAL A 166 27.57 -9.92 22.92
C VAL A 166 28.43 -11.16 23.19
N LYS A 167 29.05 -11.18 24.38
CA LYS A 167 30.12 -12.07 24.82
C LYS A 167 29.75 -13.56 24.89
N GLN A 168 28.55 -13.98 24.47
CA GLN A 168 28.06 -15.34 24.70
C GLN A 168 27.39 -16.04 23.50
N LYS A 169 27.48 -15.55 22.26
CA LYS A 169 26.74 -16.13 21.10
C LYS A 169 25.22 -16.29 21.37
N LYS A 170 24.69 -15.66 22.42
CA LYS A 170 23.27 -15.69 22.77
C LYS A 170 22.65 -14.45 22.20
N PHE A 171 21.64 -14.64 21.35
CA PHE A 171 20.77 -13.56 20.95
C PHE A 171 20.05 -13.01 22.18
N TYR A 172 19.68 -11.74 22.14
CA TYR A 172 18.84 -11.19 23.19
C TYR A 172 17.45 -11.82 23.11
N ALA A 173 16.93 -12.33 24.23
CA ALA A 173 15.70 -13.13 24.25
C ALA A 173 14.49 -12.31 23.77
N GLU A 174 14.43 -11.06 24.20
CA GLU A 174 13.36 -10.13 23.87
C GLU A 174 13.36 -9.78 22.38
N LEU A 175 14.55 -9.65 21.76
CA LEU A 175 14.64 -9.52 20.31
C LEU A 175 14.31 -10.83 19.60
N LYS A 176 14.71 -11.99 20.13
CA LYS A 176 14.35 -13.30 19.54
C LYS A 176 12.83 -13.41 19.40
N GLU A 177 12.08 -13.05 20.44
CA GLU A 177 10.61 -13.06 20.40
C GLU A 177 10.05 -12.20 19.26
N VAL A 178 10.57 -10.99 19.03
CA VAL A 178 10.17 -10.14 17.89
C VAL A 178 10.45 -10.80 16.55
N PHE A 179 11.64 -11.38 16.37
CA PHE A 179 12.01 -12.03 15.11
C PHE A 179 11.16 -13.28 14.83
N GLU A 180 10.78 -14.03 15.87
CA GLU A 180 9.99 -15.26 15.78
C GLU A 180 8.46 -15.02 15.80
N ALA A 181 8.02 -13.79 16.04
CA ALA A 181 6.61 -13.40 16.01
C ALA A 181 6.04 -13.39 14.58
N GLU A 182 4.88 -14.02 14.38
CA GLU A 182 4.18 -14.01 13.10
C GLU A 182 3.48 -12.66 12.83
N CYS A 183 3.06 -11.95 13.88
CA CYS A 183 2.33 -10.68 13.78
C CYS A 183 3.22 -9.50 13.34
N THR A 184 4.53 -9.59 13.55
CA THR A 184 5.48 -8.55 13.13
C THR A 184 6.12 -8.95 11.80
N CYS A 185 5.93 -8.14 10.76
CA CYS A 185 6.59 -8.32 9.47
C CYS A 185 8.04 -7.83 9.51
N LYS A 186 9.01 -8.66 9.15
CA LYS A 186 10.42 -8.28 9.02
C LYS A 186 10.75 -8.01 7.56
N VAL A 187 10.94 -6.74 7.21
CA VAL A 187 11.36 -6.33 5.87
C VAL A 187 12.88 -6.38 5.77
N ILE A 188 13.40 -7.22 4.90
CA ILE A 188 14.84 -7.48 4.77
C ILE A 188 15.20 -7.49 3.28
N HIS A 189 16.32 -6.89 2.91
CA HIS A 189 16.85 -7.02 1.55
C HIS A 189 17.90 -8.14 1.52
N GLU A 190 17.78 -9.07 0.56
CA GLU A 190 18.60 -10.28 0.46
C GLU A 190 18.62 -11.08 1.78
N ALA A 191 17.45 -11.52 2.26
CA ALA A 191 17.31 -12.02 3.62
C ALA A 191 18.14 -13.29 3.90
N GLY A 192 18.31 -14.16 2.89
CA GLY A 192 18.88 -15.50 3.02
C GLY A 192 20.13 -15.63 3.91
N PRO A 193 21.24 -14.90 3.64
CA PRO A 193 22.43 -14.95 4.46
C PRO A 193 22.22 -14.55 5.93
N LEU A 194 21.40 -13.53 6.19
CA LEU A 194 21.09 -13.10 7.56
C LEU A 194 20.24 -14.16 8.28
N LEU A 195 19.24 -14.72 7.59
CA LEU A 195 18.38 -15.77 8.15
C LEU A 195 19.18 -17.04 8.50
N ASP A 196 20.10 -17.48 7.64
CA ASP A 196 20.95 -18.65 7.93
C ASP A 196 21.83 -18.43 9.17
N ILE A 197 22.38 -17.22 9.34
CA ILE A 197 23.19 -16.86 10.51
C ILE A 197 22.36 -16.78 11.78
N LEU A 198 21.18 -16.14 11.72
CA LEU A 198 20.26 -16.08 12.85
C LEU A 198 19.83 -17.48 13.29
N TYR A 199 19.52 -18.36 12.35
CA TYR A 199 19.15 -19.74 12.65
C TYR A 199 20.32 -20.53 13.25
N ARG A 200 21.47 -20.59 12.57
CA ARG A 200 22.58 -21.48 12.97
C ARG A 200 23.44 -20.92 14.10
N GLY A 201 23.66 -19.61 14.09
CA GLY A 201 24.56 -18.93 15.00
C GLY A 201 23.88 -18.54 16.32
N TYR A 202 22.57 -18.35 16.29
CA TYR A 202 21.81 -17.73 17.38
C TYR A 202 20.53 -18.49 17.77
N ASP A 203 20.18 -19.57 17.06
CA ASP A 203 18.94 -20.33 17.27
C ASP A 203 17.69 -19.45 17.16
N VAL A 204 17.63 -18.58 16.14
CA VAL A 204 16.49 -17.68 15.90
C VAL A 204 15.79 -18.07 14.59
N PHE A 205 14.51 -18.42 14.69
CA PHE A 205 13.66 -18.83 13.57
C PHE A 205 12.79 -17.68 13.08
N VAL A 206 13.37 -16.81 12.25
CA VAL A 206 12.65 -15.61 11.78
C VAL A 206 11.40 -16.01 10.98
N LYS A 207 10.25 -15.46 11.36
CA LYS A 207 8.95 -15.67 10.68
C LYS A 207 8.48 -14.40 9.97
N ASN A 208 7.45 -14.50 9.13
CA ASN A 208 6.85 -13.34 8.43
C ASN A 208 7.90 -12.36 7.84
N VAL A 209 8.71 -12.85 6.90
CA VAL A 209 9.74 -12.07 6.23
C VAL A 209 9.20 -11.54 4.90
N PHE A 210 9.32 -10.23 4.69
CA PHE A 210 9.16 -9.60 3.38
C PHE A 210 10.55 -9.35 2.78
N ASP A 211 10.97 -10.23 1.86
CA ASP A 211 12.27 -10.09 1.19
C ASP A 211 12.16 -9.20 -0.05
N THR A 212 12.68 -7.98 0.02
CA THR A 212 12.56 -7.01 -1.08
C THR A 212 13.31 -7.44 -2.34
N GLN A 213 14.38 -8.24 -2.22
CA GLN A 213 15.08 -8.77 -3.40
C GLN A 213 14.20 -9.81 -4.12
N VAL A 214 13.59 -10.73 -3.37
CA VAL A 214 12.69 -11.74 -3.94
C VAL A 214 11.46 -11.10 -4.55
N VAL A 215 10.90 -10.07 -3.91
CA VAL A 215 9.75 -9.34 -4.44
C VAL A 215 10.10 -8.61 -5.74
N ASP A 216 11.29 -8.02 -5.87
CA ASP A 216 11.73 -7.40 -7.13
C ASP A 216 11.76 -8.43 -8.28
N LEU A 217 12.27 -9.64 -8.01
CA LEU A 217 12.26 -10.73 -8.99
C LEU A 217 10.85 -11.13 -9.40
N ILE A 218 9.90 -11.15 -8.47
CA ILE A 218 8.48 -11.45 -8.75
C ILE A 218 7.88 -10.37 -9.64
N ILE A 219 8.08 -9.09 -9.30
CA ILE A 219 7.59 -7.94 -10.08
C ILE A 219 8.17 -7.99 -11.50
N LYS A 220 9.50 -8.09 -11.64
CA LYS A 220 10.16 -8.14 -12.96
C LYS A 220 9.74 -9.35 -13.79
N LYS A 221 9.53 -10.50 -13.16
CA LYS A 221 9.00 -11.70 -13.84
C LYS A 221 7.57 -11.49 -14.30
N LYS A 222 6.72 -10.81 -13.51
CA LYS A 222 5.35 -10.47 -13.89
C LYS A 222 5.33 -9.54 -15.10
N GLU A 223 6.19 -8.52 -15.11
CA GLU A 223 6.27 -7.52 -16.17
C GLU A 223 6.87 -8.05 -17.48
N THR A 224 7.96 -8.81 -17.39
CA THR A 224 8.75 -9.21 -18.58
C THR A 224 8.55 -10.67 -18.98
N GLY A 225 7.86 -11.47 -18.15
CA GLY A 225 7.74 -12.91 -18.30
C GLY A 225 9.00 -13.72 -17.96
N LYS A 226 10.12 -13.06 -17.61
CA LYS A 226 11.42 -13.70 -17.34
C LYS A 226 12.02 -13.20 -16.02
N ILE A 227 12.81 -14.05 -15.37
CA ILE A 227 13.61 -13.64 -14.21
C ILE A 227 14.86 -12.92 -14.72
N PRO A 228 15.22 -11.74 -14.18
CA PRO A 228 16.42 -11.02 -14.57
C PRO A 228 17.69 -11.83 -14.23
N VAL A 229 18.76 -11.59 -15.00
CA VAL A 229 20.04 -12.31 -14.85
C VAL A 229 20.84 -11.81 -13.64
N SER A 230 20.70 -10.54 -13.29
CA SER A 230 21.37 -9.90 -12.16
C SER A 230 20.37 -9.52 -11.07
N LEU A 231 20.82 -9.65 -9.82
CA LEU A 231 20.10 -9.17 -8.64
C LEU A 231 20.35 -7.68 -8.48
N GLN A 232 19.31 -6.94 -8.11
CA GLN A 232 19.43 -5.53 -7.78
C GLN A 232 19.85 -5.35 -6.33
N SER A 233 20.70 -4.35 -6.08
CA SER A 233 21.01 -3.91 -4.72
C SER A 233 19.86 -3.09 -4.14
N VAL A 234 19.85 -2.91 -2.82
CA VAL A 234 18.89 -2.02 -2.16
C VAL A 234 18.94 -0.60 -2.74
N SER A 235 20.12 -0.10 -3.13
CA SER A 235 20.24 1.24 -3.74
C SER A 235 19.55 1.32 -5.10
N ASP A 236 19.62 0.24 -5.88
CA ASP A 236 18.95 0.18 -7.18
C ASP A 236 17.43 0.13 -6.97
N LEU A 237 16.94 -0.65 -5.99
CA LEU A 237 15.52 -0.68 -5.64
C LEU A 237 15.00 0.70 -5.18
N LEU A 238 15.76 1.46 -4.40
CA LEU A 238 15.35 2.83 -4.03
C LEU A 238 15.27 3.75 -5.26
N THR A 239 16.11 3.53 -6.26
CA THR A 239 16.07 4.28 -7.52
C THR A 239 14.84 3.88 -8.35
N ASP A 240 14.65 2.59 -8.55
CA ASP A 240 13.59 2.03 -9.41
C ASP A 240 12.20 2.36 -8.85
N TYR A 241 11.99 2.10 -7.55
CA TYR A 241 10.68 2.15 -6.90
C TYR A 241 10.37 3.46 -6.18
N LEU A 242 11.38 4.16 -5.65
CA LEU A 242 11.18 5.40 -4.88
C LEU A 242 11.80 6.65 -5.54
N LYS A 243 12.41 6.51 -6.72
CA LYS A 243 13.05 7.60 -7.50
C LYS A 243 14.17 8.34 -6.77
N PHE A 244 14.88 7.66 -5.88
CA PHE A 244 16.07 8.23 -5.24
C PHE A 244 17.19 8.45 -6.27
N PRO A 245 18.09 9.43 -6.07
CA PRO A 245 19.25 9.62 -6.92
C PRO A 245 20.18 8.41 -6.89
N SER A 246 20.50 7.83 -8.05
CA SER A 246 21.49 6.74 -8.11
C SER A 246 22.92 7.28 -8.32
N PRO A 247 23.94 6.77 -7.60
CA PRO A 247 23.85 5.74 -6.57
C PRO A 247 23.76 6.34 -5.14
N TYR A 248 22.59 6.22 -4.48
CA TYR A 248 22.33 6.83 -3.17
C TYR A 248 23.09 6.16 -2.02
N LEU A 249 23.11 4.82 -1.98
CA LEU A 249 23.65 4.03 -0.86
C LEU A 249 25.03 3.42 -1.14
N GLU A 250 25.69 3.80 -2.23
CA GLU A 250 26.95 3.20 -2.69
C GLU A 250 28.01 3.11 -1.57
N LYS A 251 28.22 4.21 -0.85
CA LYS A 251 29.24 4.29 0.20
C LYS A 251 28.91 3.39 1.41
N ALA A 252 27.63 3.25 1.73
CA ALA A 252 27.18 2.38 2.81
C ALA A 252 27.40 0.91 2.42
N MET A 253 26.98 0.53 1.20
CA MET A 253 27.13 -0.83 0.67
C MET A 253 28.60 -1.24 0.47
N ALA A 254 29.48 -0.30 0.07
CA ALA A 254 30.91 -0.54 -0.11
C ALA A 254 31.69 -0.68 1.21
N THR A 255 31.03 -0.57 2.37
CA THR A 255 31.70 -0.69 3.67
C THR A 255 32.03 -2.15 3.97
N THR A 256 33.33 -2.44 4.11
CA THR A 256 33.84 -3.80 4.33
C THR A 256 33.53 -4.34 5.72
N ILE A 257 33.53 -5.67 5.86
CA ILE A 257 33.29 -6.37 7.14
C ILE A 257 34.22 -5.88 8.26
N ASN A 258 35.52 -5.68 7.95
CA ASN A 258 36.49 -5.19 8.93
C ASN A 258 36.10 -3.81 9.47
N LYS A 259 35.59 -2.92 8.61
CA LYS A 259 35.15 -1.57 9.00
C LYS A 259 33.91 -1.61 9.91
N TRP A 260 33.02 -2.58 9.73
CA TRP A 260 31.88 -2.82 10.63
C TRP A 260 32.28 -3.41 11.98
N SER A 261 33.48 -4.01 12.05
CA SER A 261 34.05 -4.61 13.27
C SER A 261 34.89 -3.62 14.10
N GLU A 262 35.27 -2.47 13.54
CA GLU A 262 36.04 -1.45 14.27
C GLU A 262 35.22 -0.85 15.42
N ARG A 263 35.86 -0.65 16.58
CA ARG A 263 35.28 0.07 17.73
C ARG A 263 36.23 1.14 18.27
N PRO A 264 35.71 2.31 18.70
CA PRO A 264 34.29 2.70 18.65
C PRO A 264 33.78 2.87 17.21
N LEU A 265 32.53 2.49 16.95
CA LEU A 265 31.95 2.61 15.62
C LEU A 265 31.73 4.10 15.30
N SER A 266 32.40 4.61 14.26
CA SER A 266 32.37 6.03 13.92
C SER A 266 30.96 6.51 13.55
N THR A 267 30.65 7.78 13.83
CA THR A 267 29.35 8.41 13.53
C THR A 267 28.95 8.20 12.06
N ARG A 268 29.90 8.37 11.13
CA ARG A 268 29.65 8.14 9.69
C ARG A 268 29.19 6.71 9.39
N ARG A 269 29.77 5.69 10.05
CA ARG A 269 29.35 4.30 9.85
C ARG A 269 28.00 4.01 10.49
N ARG A 270 27.69 4.65 11.62
CA ARG A 270 26.34 4.57 12.21
C ARG A 270 25.29 5.16 11.27
N THR A 271 25.56 6.32 10.66
CA THR A 271 24.70 6.88 9.60
C THR A 271 24.54 5.93 8.42
N TYR A 272 25.63 5.33 7.92
CA TYR A 272 25.55 4.33 6.85
C TYR A 272 24.70 3.11 7.22
N ALA A 273 24.84 2.61 8.45
CA ALA A 273 23.99 1.53 8.94
C ALA A 273 22.51 1.93 8.97
N SER A 274 22.23 3.16 9.42
CA SER A 274 20.89 3.71 9.45
C SER A 274 20.27 3.83 8.06
N GLN A 275 21.05 4.32 7.09
CA GLN A 275 20.63 4.44 5.69
C GLN A 275 20.28 3.09 5.04
N LEU A 276 20.96 2.00 5.43
CA LEU A 276 20.70 0.67 4.86
C LEU A 276 19.37 0.04 5.32
N VAL A 277 18.74 0.60 6.36
CA VAL A 277 17.51 0.03 6.94
C VAL A 277 16.32 1.00 6.89
N ALA A 278 16.54 2.31 7.01
CA ALA A 278 15.49 3.33 7.17
C ALA A 278 14.42 3.27 6.07
N TYR A 279 14.83 3.00 4.83
CA TYR A 279 13.95 3.03 3.66
C TYR A 279 13.18 1.73 3.41
N LEU A 280 13.49 0.65 4.14
CA LEU A 280 12.96 -0.69 3.81
C LEU A 280 11.44 -0.77 3.94
N ILE A 281 10.86 -0.16 4.98
CA ILE A 281 9.41 -0.21 5.20
C ILE A 281 8.66 0.54 4.08
N THR A 282 9.08 1.76 3.76
CA THR A 282 8.50 2.55 2.65
C THR A 282 8.69 1.87 1.30
N LEU A 283 9.86 1.23 1.07
CA LEU A 283 10.11 0.42 -0.12
C LEU A 283 9.13 -0.75 -0.20
N LYS A 284 8.93 -1.49 0.89
CA LYS A 284 7.96 -2.59 0.96
C LYS A 284 6.54 -2.12 0.65
N GLU A 285 6.10 -0.97 1.17
CA GLU A 285 4.78 -0.41 0.83
C GLU A 285 4.63 -0.08 -0.66
N HIS A 286 5.65 0.51 -1.27
CA HIS A 286 5.65 0.81 -2.71
C HIS A 286 5.63 -0.47 -3.55
N MET A 287 6.46 -1.46 -3.22
CA MET A 287 6.46 -2.75 -3.91
C MET A 287 5.13 -3.49 -3.75
N GLN A 288 4.49 -3.40 -2.58
CA GLN A 288 3.14 -3.93 -2.37
C GLN A 288 2.11 -3.23 -3.26
N ARG A 289 2.18 -1.90 -3.39
CA ARG A 289 1.32 -1.15 -4.32
C ARG A 289 1.49 -1.61 -5.77
N VAL A 290 2.72 -1.83 -6.21
CA VAL A 290 3.01 -2.37 -7.55
C VAL A 290 2.45 -3.79 -7.72
N LEU A 291 2.69 -4.69 -6.76
CA LEU A 291 2.18 -6.06 -6.81
C LEU A 291 0.65 -6.12 -6.90
N PHE A 292 -0.03 -5.29 -6.12
CA PHE A 292 -1.49 -5.22 -6.04
C PHE A 292 -2.10 -4.17 -6.97
N GLY A 293 -1.34 -3.64 -7.93
CA GLY A 293 -1.79 -2.53 -8.80
C GLY A 293 -3.12 -2.80 -9.50
N GLU A 294 -3.28 -3.98 -10.11
CA GLU A 294 -4.55 -4.40 -10.76
C GLU A 294 -5.73 -4.43 -9.78
N ILE A 295 -5.47 -4.74 -8.50
CA ILE A 295 -6.51 -4.77 -7.46
C ILE A 295 -6.90 -3.34 -7.09
N TYR A 296 -5.92 -2.45 -6.89
CA TYR A 296 -6.18 -1.04 -6.59
C TYR A 296 -6.94 -0.34 -7.72
N GLU A 297 -6.52 -0.57 -8.97
CA GLU A 297 -7.20 -0.07 -10.16
C GLU A 297 -8.66 -0.57 -10.22
N ALA A 298 -8.91 -1.83 -9.89
CA ALA A 298 -10.26 -2.37 -9.83
C ALA A 298 -11.11 -1.72 -8.73
N ILE A 299 -10.53 -1.50 -7.55
CA ILE A 299 -11.21 -0.81 -6.44
C ILE A 299 -11.62 0.60 -6.85
N GLU A 300 -10.70 1.36 -7.48
CA GLU A 300 -10.98 2.72 -7.96
C GLU A 300 -12.11 2.73 -9.00
N LYS A 301 -12.03 1.85 -10.01
CA LYS A 301 -13.09 1.74 -11.03
C LYS A 301 -14.46 1.41 -10.44
N VAL A 302 -14.50 0.59 -9.39
CA VAL A 302 -15.75 0.26 -8.69
C VAL A 302 -16.29 1.46 -7.91
N HIS A 303 -15.42 2.23 -7.26
CA HIS A 303 -15.84 3.47 -6.59
C HIS A 303 -16.34 4.50 -7.59
N ASP A 304 -15.63 4.70 -8.70
CA ASP A 304 -16.03 5.60 -9.79
C ASP A 304 -17.39 5.20 -10.35
N PHE A 305 -17.63 3.90 -10.55
CA PHE A 305 -18.94 3.41 -10.99
C PHE A 305 -20.06 3.94 -10.11
N TYR A 306 -19.92 3.86 -8.78
CA TYR A 306 -20.94 4.36 -7.85
C TYR A 306 -21.00 5.89 -7.82
N PHE A 307 -19.86 6.56 -7.92
CA PHE A 307 -19.77 8.02 -7.87
C PHE A 307 -20.51 8.70 -9.04
N TYR A 308 -20.53 8.06 -10.22
CA TYR A 308 -21.18 8.58 -11.42
C TYR A 308 -22.63 8.11 -11.61
N LEU A 309 -23.22 7.36 -10.68
CA LEU A 309 -24.66 7.03 -10.74
C LEU A 309 -25.50 8.24 -10.34
N ASP A 310 -26.63 8.44 -11.02
CA ASP A 310 -27.70 9.29 -10.51
C ASP A 310 -28.38 8.69 -9.26
N GLY A 311 -29.14 9.52 -8.53
CA GLY A 311 -29.77 9.13 -7.26
C GLY A 311 -30.67 7.90 -7.39
N TYR A 312 -31.48 7.85 -8.45
CA TYR A 312 -32.36 6.72 -8.74
C TYR A 312 -31.59 5.40 -8.97
N ASN A 313 -30.58 5.42 -9.84
CA ASN A 313 -29.79 4.23 -10.16
C ASN A 313 -28.90 3.78 -8.99
N PHE A 314 -28.43 4.72 -8.17
CA PHE A 314 -27.71 4.42 -6.94
C PHE A 314 -28.62 3.69 -5.93
N GLU A 315 -29.80 4.23 -5.63
CA GLU A 315 -30.75 3.62 -4.69
C GLU A 315 -31.17 2.21 -5.13
N LYS A 316 -31.47 2.04 -6.42
CA LYS A 316 -31.81 0.74 -6.99
C LYS A 316 -30.66 -0.27 -6.85
N SER A 317 -29.44 0.14 -7.17
CA SER A 317 -28.26 -0.72 -7.06
C SER A 317 -27.94 -1.13 -5.62
N TRP A 318 -28.27 -0.28 -4.64
CA TRP A 318 -28.04 -0.55 -3.22
C TRP A 318 -29.10 -1.48 -2.61
N GLN A 319 -30.37 -1.35 -3.01
CA GLN A 319 -31.48 -2.13 -2.45
C GLN A 319 -31.44 -3.61 -2.85
N ASP A 320 -31.03 -3.91 -4.07
CA ASP A 320 -31.09 -5.27 -4.60
C ASP A 320 -30.04 -6.20 -3.96
N LYS A 321 -29.00 -5.68 -3.29
CA LYS A 321 -27.83 -6.44 -2.77
C LYS A 321 -27.19 -7.37 -3.82
N LEU A 322 -27.42 -7.11 -5.10
CA LEU A 322 -26.84 -7.82 -6.23
C LEU A 322 -25.67 -7.02 -6.79
N VAL A 323 -24.61 -7.72 -7.23
CA VAL A 323 -23.49 -7.07 -7.91
C VAL A 323 -23.90 -6.74 -9.35
N PRO A 324 -23.96 -5.45 -9.76
CA PRO A 324 -24.28 -5.06 -11.12
C PRO A 324 -23.33 -5.70 -12.14
N LYS A 325 -23.83 -6.04 -13.33
CA LYS A 325 -23.01 -6.62 -14.40
C LYS A 325 -21.83 -5.72 -14.79
N GLN A 326 -22.01 -4.41 -14.70
CA GLN A 326 -20.96 -3.42 -14.91
C GLN A 326 -19.80 -3.64 -13.94
N ILE A 327 -20.08 -3.77 -12.64
CA ILE A 327 -19.06 -4.07 -11.61
C ILE A 327 -18.39 -5.42 -11.89
N GLN A 328 -19.15 -6.45 -12.28
CA GLN A 328 -18.57 -7.77 -12.58
C GLN A 328 -17.47 -7.69 -13.66
N ASN A 329 -17.63 -6.80 -14.65
CA ASN A 329 -16.65 -6.59 -15.71
C ASN A 329 -15.42 -5.77 -15.27
N LEU A 330 -15.52 -5.04 -14.15
CA LEU A 330 -14.41 -4.24 -13.59
C LEU A 330 -13.49 -5.08 -12.69
N ILE A 331 -13.96 -6.23 -12.19
CA ILE A 331 -13.15 -7.09 -11.32
C ILE A 331 -12.15 -7.91 -12.16
N PRO A 332 -10.83 -7.75 -11.93
CA PRO A 332 -9.81 -8.45 -12.69
C PRO A 332 -9.79 -9.94 -12.34
N ASN A 333 -9.52 -10.77 -13.36
CA ASN A 333 -9.26 -12.19 -13.12
C ASN A 333 -7.78 -12.39 -12.76
N LEU A 334 -7.50 -12.37 -11.45
CA LEU A 334 -6.14 -12.52 -10.91
C LEU A 334 -5.50 -13.90 -11.19
N ARG A 335 -6.24 -14.86 -11.76
CA ARG A 335 -5.68 -16.15 -12.20
C ARG A 335 -5.07 -16.04 -13.59
N ARG A 336 -3.81 -15.61 -13.70
CA ARG A 336 -2.94 -16.01 -14.82
C ARG A 336 -1.49 -16.25 -14.40
N ASN A 337 -1.15 -17.53 -14.24
CA ASN A 337 -0.11 -18.15 -15.07
C ASN A 337 -0.36 -19.66 -15.17
N PRO A 338 -0.63 -20.21 -16.37
CA PRO A 338 -0.56 -21.64 -16.62
C PRO A 338 0.92 -22.04 -16.74
N ILE A 339 1.63 -22.08 -15.62
CA ILE A 339 2.91 -22.81 -15.57
C ILE A 339 2.54 -24.24 -15.18
N GLU A 340 2.49 -25.10 -16.20
CA GLU A 340 2.84 -26.51 -16.14
C GLU A 340 2.17 -27.35 -15.04
N ARG A 341 0.92 -27.76 -15.26
CA ARG A 341 0.41 -28.98 -14.61
C ARG A 341 0.95 -30.27 -15.23
N ASP A 342 1.66 -30.19 -16.35
CA ASP A 342 2.06 -31.38 -17.13
C ASP A 342 3.56 -31.74 -17.11
N THR A 343 4.44 -31.04 -16.37
CA THR A 343 5.91 -31.31 -16.46
C THR A 343 6.59 -31.80 -15.17
N ILE A 344 5.93 -31.90 -14.01
CA ILE A 344 6.61 -32.25 -12.73
C ILE A 344 6.35 -33.70 -12.26
N VAL A 345 5.57 -34.52 -12.98
CA VAL A 345 5.30 -35.92 -12.57
C VAL A 345 6.33 -36.94 -13.10
N LYS A 346 7.39 -36.53 -13.83
CA LYS A 346 8.32 -37.50 -14.47
C LYS A 346 9.80 -37.44 -14.09
N THR A 347 10.21 -36.68 -13.07
CA THR A 347 11.61 -36.71 -12.61
C THR A 347 11.73 -36.77 -11.08
N MET A 348 11.06 -37.73 -10.46
CA MET A 348 11.51 -38.28 -9.18
C MET A 348 11.32 -39.79 -9.19
N SER A 349 12.34 -40.51 -9.68
CA SER A 349 12.59 -41.89 -9.28
C SER A 349 13.32 -41.90 -7.92
N PRO A 350 13.16 -42.99 -7.13
CA PRO A 350 13.27 -42.93 -5.69
C PRO A 350 14.70 -43.07 -5.16
N THR A 351 14.85 -42.56 -3.93
CA THR A 351 15.93 -42.75 -2.95
C THR A 351 16.82 -43.98 -3.14
N PRO A 352 18.16 -43.84 -2.97
CA PRO A 352 19.04 -45.00 -2.95
C PRO A 352 18.83 -45.81 -1.66
N SER A 353 18.60 -47.11 -1.86
CA SER A 353 18.61 -48.15 -0.86
C SER A 353 19.93 -48.17 -0.08
N LEU A 354 19.81 -48.31 1.25
CA LEU A 354 20.88 -48.73 2.15
C LEU A 354 21.52 -50.01 1.59
N VAL A 355 22.82 -49.95 1.32
CA VAL A 355 23.63 -51.14 1.06
C VAL A 355 24.10 -51.65 2.42
N ASP A 356 23.54 -52.78 2.82
CA ASP A 356 24.13 -53.68 3.80
C ASP A 356 25.50 -54.14 3.30
N ASN A 357 26.53 -53.92 4.10
CA ASN A 357 27.83 -54.56 3.94
C ASN A 357 27.86 -55.84 4.77
N PRO A 358 28.14 -57.00 4.17
CA PRO A 358 28.78 -58.09 4.88
C PRO A 358 30.24 -58.26 4.42
N GLN A 359 31.10 -58.40 5.44
CA GLN A 359 32.52 -58.77 5.47
C GLN A 359 33.54 -57.62 5.44
#